data_AF-A0A2E4H0N8-F1
#
_entry.id   AF-A0A2E4H0N8-F1
#
_cell.length_a   1.000
_cell.length_b   1.000
_cell.length_c   1.000
_cell.angle_alpha   90.00
_cell.angle_beta   90.00
_cell.angle_gamma   90.00
#
_symmetry.space_group_name_H-M   'P 1'
#
loop_
_entity.id
_entity.type
_entity.pdbx_description
1 polymer ?
#
loop_
_entity_poly.entity_id
_entity_poly.type
_entity_poly.pdbx_seq_one_letter_code
_entity_poly.pdbx_strand_id
1 'polypeptide(L)'
;SLRYAEARGWQRVALVGVSDLTEIFTLCAIEHSIDLVGILDSHSKKPTFAGLKIAPTYKDLEPLDALIITDAVNPQQTFDRLNAEFPSDRILTIPVLGILRDAPTESEPTQ
;
A
#
# COMPACT_ATOMS: atom_id res chain seq x y z
N SER A 1 -10.52 -0.13 -0.97
CA SER A 1 -9.21 -0.82 -0.90
C SER A 1 -9.12 -1.75 0.31
N LEU A 2 -9.44 -1.32 1.54
CA LEU A 2 -9.50 -2.21 2.72
C LEU A 2 -10.49 -3.38 2.54
N ARG A 3 -11.77 -3.10 2.27
CA ARG A 3 -12.77 -4.15 1.97
C ARG A 3 -12.34 -5.12 0.87
N TYR A 4 -11.58 -4.65 -0.13
CA TYR A 4 -11.07 -5.51 -1.20
C TYR A 4 -9.96 -6.44 -0.69
N ALA A 5 -9.01 -5.92 0.10
CA ALA A 5 -7.98 -6.73 0.76
C ALA A 5 -8.63 -7.80 1.67
N GLU A 6 -9.61 -7.41 2.48
CA GLU A 6 -10.37 -8.31 3.34
C GLU A 6 -11.06 -9.42 2.53
N ALA A 7 -11.74 -9.07 1.43
CA ALA A 7 -12.39 -10.04 0.55
C ALA A 7 -11.42 -11.00 -0.14
N ARG A 8 -10.15 -10.61 -0.30
CA ARG A 8 -9.06 -11.45 -0.84
C ARG A 8 -8.37 -12.29 0.23
N GLY A 9 -8.77 -12.16 1.49
CA GLY A 9 -8.12 -12.81 2.62
C GLY A 9 -6.75 -12.20 2.97
N TRP A 10 -6.45 -11.00 2.47
CA TRP A 10 -5.23 -10.27 2.84
C TRP A 10 -5.47 -9.58 4.17
N GLN A 11 -4.89 -10.16 5.21
CA GLN A 11 -5.09 -9.75 6.59
C GLN A 11 -3.99 -8.80 7.05
N ARG A 12 -2.77 -8.93 6.52
CA ARG A 12 -1.62 -8.11 6.92
C ARG A 12 -1.32 -7.07 5.86
N VAL A 13 -1.71 -5.83 6.11
CA VAL A 13 -1.65 -4.76 5.10
C VAL A 13 -0.82 -3.60 5.62
N ALA A 14 -0.02 -2.99 4.75
CA ALA A 14 0.69 -1.75 5.08
C ALA A 14 0.17 -0.60 4.22
N LEU A 15 0.16 0.59 4.82
CA LEU A 15 -0.16 1.83 4.11
C LEU A 15 1.14 2.43 3.57
N VAL A 16 1.08 3.14 2.44
CA VAL A 16 2.28 3.70 1.80
C VAL A 16 2.16 5.21 1.72
N GLY A 17 3.07 5.90 2.41
CA GLY A 17 3.12 7.35 2.56
C GLY A 17 2.49 7.83 3.86
N VAL A 18 3.10 8.80 4.52
CA VAL A 18 2.47 9.54 5.62
C VAL A 18 1.60 10.65 5.05
N SER A 19 0.29 10.58 5.27
CA SER A 19 -0.68 11.56 4.77
C SER A 19 -1.97 11.54 5.62
N ASP A 20 -2.86 12.50 5.39
CA ASP A 20 -4.19 12.50 6.00
C ASP A 20 -5.00 11.26 5.58
N LEU A 21 -4.81 10.76 4.35
CA LEU A 21 -5.42 9.50 3.91
C LEU A 21 -4.93 8.31 4.73
N THR A 22 -3.66 8.30 5.15
CA THR A 22 -3.12 7.25 6.02
C THR A 22 -3.83 7.26 7.37
N GLU A 23 -4.06 8.43 7.97
CA GLU A 23 -4.79 8.53 9.24
C GLU A 23 -6.25 8.07 9.10
N ILE A 24 -6.93 8.48 8.03
CA ILE A 24 -8.28 8.02 7.71
C ILE A 24 -8.32 6.50 7.54
N PHE A 25 -7.37 5.91 6.82
CA PHE A 25 -7.31 4.46 6.62
C PHE A 25 -7.03 3.69 7.91
N THR A 26 -6.21 4.25 8.81
CA THR A 26 -5.99 3.67 10.14
C THR A 26 -7.28 3.62 10.95
N LEU A 27 -8.10 4.67 10.89
CA LEU A 27 -9.42 4.69 11.55
C LEU A 27 -10.38 3.69 10.90
N CYS A 28 -10.46 3.66 9.56
CA CYS A 28 -11.33 2.74 8.85
C CYS A 28 -10.98 1.26 9.12
N ALA A 29 -9.69 0.93 9.27
CA ALA A 29 -9.27 -0.45 9.52
C ALA A 29 -9.82 -1.03 10.82
N ILE A 30 -10.23 -0.21 11.79
CA ILE A 30 -10.89 -0.66 13.04
C ILE A 30 -12.19 -1.41 12.75
N GLU A 31 -12.88 -1.06 11.66
CA GLU A 31 -14.14 -1.70 11.23
C GLU A 31 -13.93 -2.89 10.29
N HIS A 32 -12.68 -3.23 9.97
CA HIS A 32 -12.31 -4.32 9.08
C HIS A 32 -11.49 -5.39 9.81
N SER A 33 -11.57 -6.63 9.35
CA SER A 33 -10.69 -7.71 9.79
C SER A 33 -9.33 -7.59 9.07
N ILE A 34 -8.61 -6.48 9.29
CA ILE A 34 -7.29 -6.21 8.70
C ILE A 34 -6.36 -5.71 9.80
N ASP A 35 -5.19 -6.35 9.89
CA ASP A 35 -4.05 -5.92 10.69
C ASP A 35 -3.17 -4.96 9.87
N LEU A 36 -3.16 -3.69 10.27
CA LEU A 36 -2.26 -2.70 9.69
C LEU A 36 -0.86 -2.86 10.30
N VAL A 37 0.04 -3.53 9.57
CA VAL A 37 1.38 -3.89 10.08
C VAL A 37 2.35 -2.71 10.14
N GLY A 38 2.01 -1.59 9.50
CA GLY A 38 2.79 -0.35 9.55
C GLY A 38 2.53 0.58 8.36
N ILE A 39 3.35 1.63 8.31
CA ILE A 39 3.37 2.62 7.23
C ILE A 39 4.73 2.56 6.55
N LEU A 40 4.74 2.44 5.24
CA LEU A 40 5.93 2.52 4.41
C LEU A 40 6.15 3.96 3.96
N ASP A 41 7.20 4.59 4.48
CA ASP A 41 7.60 5.94 4.08
C ASP A 41 9.11 6.13 4.32
N SER A 42 9.87 6.24 3.22
CA SER A 42 11.32 6.45 3.26
C SER A 42 11.74 7.90 3.51
N HIS A 43 10.82 8.86 3.41
CA HIS A 43 11.10 10.28 3.58
C HIS A 43 10.76 10.77 4.99
N SER A 44 9.82 10.10 5.66
CA SER A 44 9.46 10.43 7.03
C SER A 44 10.60 10.13 8.00
N LYS A 45 10.92 11.13 8.83
CA LYS A 45 11.87 10.99 9.96
C LYS A 45 11.18 10.57 11.26
N LYS A 46 9.86 10.42 11.25
CA LYS A 46 9.08 10.05 12.44
C LYS A 46 9.15 8.52 12.62
N PRO A 47 9.26 8.02 13.85
CA PRO A 47 9.23 6.58 14.11
C PRO A 47 7.81 5.99 13.99
N THR A 48 6.79 6.81 14.20
CA THR A 48 5.39 6.40 14.23
C THR A 48 4.46 7.48 13.68
N PHE A 49 3.33 7.09 13.11
CA PHE A 49 2.23 7.97 12.70
C PHE A 49 0.89 7.24 12.83
N ALA A 50 -0.14 7.94 13.32
CA ALA A 50 -1.45 7.34 13.61
C ALA A 50 -1.37 6.05 14.48
N GLY A 51 -0.40 5.96 15.39
CA GLY A 51 -0.18 4.77 16.23
C GLY A 51 0.51 3.58 15.53
N LEU A 52 0.84 3.70 14.25
CA LEU A 52 1.56 2.69 13.48
C LEU A 52 3.05 3.02 13.38
N LYS A 53 3.91 1.99 13.34
CA LYS A 53 5.33 2.15 13.03
C LYS A 53 5.52 2.63 11.59
N ILE A 54 6.49 3.50 11.38
CA ILE A 54 6.95 3.87 10.04
C ILE A 54 8.22 3.11 9.72
N ALA A 55 8.29 2.54 8.52
CA ALA A 55 9.44 1.83 8.01
C ALA A 55 9.86 2.36 6.63
N PRO A 56 11.16 2.33 6.30
CA PRO A 56 11.67 2.80 5.00
C PRO A 56 11.45 1.80 3.87
N THR A 57 11.33 0.50 4.17
CA THR A 57 11.06 -0.56 3.18
C THR A 57 9.95 -1.50 3.66
N TYR A 58 9.22 -2.11 2.72
CA TYR A 58 8.17 -3.07 3.03
C TYR A 58 8.72 -4.33 3.72
N LYS A 59 10.02 -4.64 3.51
CA LYS A 59 10.71 -5.78 4.14
C LYS A 59 10.74 -5.68 5.67
N ASP A 60 10.79 -4.46 6.21
CA ASP A 60 10.77 -4.21 7.66
C ASP A 60 9.35 -4.36 8.28
N LEU A 61 8.35 -4.56 7.42
CA LEU A 61 6.94 -4.72 7.77
C LEU A 61 6.47 -6.17 7.55
N GLU A 62 7.34 -7.07 7.07
CA GLU A 62 6.99 -8.47 6.86
C GLU A 62 6.67 -9.19 8.19
N PRO A 63 5.76 -10.19 8.16
CA PRO A 63 5.01 -10.67 7.00
C PRO A 63 3.92 -9.68 6.55
N LEU A 64 3.72 -9.59 5.23
CA LEU A 64 2.86 -8.59 4.59
C LEU A 64 2.16 -9.20 3.35
N ASP A 65 0.85 -9.05 3.27
CA ASP A 65 0.04 -9.56 2.17
C ASP A 65 -0.11 -8.55 1.03
N ALA A 66 -0.34 -7.28 1.37
CA ALA A 66 -0.64 -6.22 0.40
C ALA A 66 -0.22 -4.83 0.88
N LEU A 67 -0.04 -3.93 -0.08
CA LEU A 67 0.24 -2.52 0.12
C LEU A 67 -0.97 -1.69 -0.32
N ILE A 68 -1.35 -0.65 0.43
CA ILE A 68 -2.32 0.34 -0.02
C ILE A 68 -1.62 1.69 -0.14
N ILE A 69 -1.61 2.26 -1.36
CA ILE A 69 -1.00 3.57 -1.58
C ILE A 69 -1.93 4.66 -1.07
N THR A 70 -1.41 5.42 -0.11
CA THR A 70 -2.05 6.60 0.52
C THR A 70 -1.19 7.85 0.36
N ASP A 71 -0.05 7.78 -0.33
CA ASP A 71 0.82 8.90 -0.67
C ASP A 71 0.08 9.90 -1.56
N ALA A 72 -0.20 11.07 -1.00
CA ALA A 72 -0.89 12.16 -1.69
C ALA A 72 0.08 13.13 -2.38
N VAL A 73 1.39 13.02 -2.16
CA VAL A 73 2.40 13.94 -2.70
C VAL A 73 2.86 13.47 -4.07
N ASN A 74 3.32 12.22 -4.19
CA ASN A 74 3.81 11.66 -5.46
C ASN A 74 3.25 10.24 -5.72
N PRO A 75 1.92 10.06 -5.83
CA PRO A 75 1.28 8.75 -5.87
C PRO A 75 1.76 7.84 -7.02
N GLN A 76 1.93 8.39 -8.23
CA GLN A 76 2.38 7.62 -9.40
C GLN A 76 3.81 7.12 -9.21
N GLN A 77 4.73 8.01 -8.83
CA GLN A 77 6.13 7.64 -8.59
C GLN A 77 6.25 6.58 -7.48
N THR A 78 5.44 6.72 -6.42
CA THR A 78 5.38 5.74 -5.34
C THR A 78 4.89 4.38 -5.84
N PHE A 79 3.87 4.34 -6.70
CA PHE A 79 3.41 3.10 -7.33
C PHE A 79 4.50 2.46 -8.19
N ASP A 80 5.11 3.22 -9.11
CA ASP A 80 6.11 2.71 -10.05
C ASP A 80 7.30 2.09 -9.32
N ARG A 81 7.77 2.75 -8.25
CA ARG A 81 8.85 2.26 -7.39
C ARG A 81 8.48 0.95 -6.72
N LEU A 82 7.27 0.85 -6.16
CA LEU A 82 6.83 -0.38 -5.48
C LEU A 82 6.60 -1.52 -6.46
N ASN A 83 6.06 -1.22 -7.63
CA ASN A 83 5.76 -2.20 -8.67
C ASN A 83 7.04 -2.89 -9.20
N ALA A 84 8.19 -2.23 -9.10
CA ALA A 84 9.49 -2.83 -9.46
C ALA A 84 9.96 -3.91 -8.48
N GLU A 85 9.46 -3.93 -7.23
CA GLU A 85 9.98 -4.77 -6.15
C GLU A 85 8.91 -5.60 -5.42
N PHE A 86 7.63 -5.34 -5.65
CA PHE A 86 6.49 -5.96 -4.97
C PHE A 86 5.40 -6.35 -6.00
N PRO A 87 4.71 -7.49 -5.82
CA PRO A 87 3.71 -7.95 -6.79
C PRO A 87 2.61 -6.92 -7.05
N SER A 88 2.43 -6.55 -8.33
CA SER A 88 1.53 -5.48 -8.78
C SER A 88 0.07 -5.71 -8.40
N ASP A 89 -0.36 -6.98 -8.36
CA ASP A 89 -1.70 -7.40 -7.98
C ASP A 89 -1.99 -7.16 -6.49
N ARG A 90 -0.95 -7.12 -5.66
CA ARG A 90 -1.00 -6.86 -4.21
C ARG A 90 -0.71 -5.41 -3.84
N ILE A 91 -0.45 -4.54 -4.81
CA ILE A 91 -0.41 -3.10 -4.61
C ILE A 91 -1.81 -2.57 -4.92
N LEU A 92 -2.50 -2.04 -3.92
CA LEU A 92 -3.82 -1.44 -4.03
C LEU A 92 -3.71 0.07 -4.13
N THR A 93 -4.46 0.64 -5.05
CA THR A 93 -4.51 2.09 -5.27
C THR A 93 -5.88 2.62 -4.85
N ILE A 94 -5.99 3.92 -4.61
CA ILE A 94 -7.25 4.58 -4.30
C ILE A 94 -7.60 5.47 -5.50
N PRO A 95 -8.84 5.40 -6.05
CA PRO A 95 -9.21 6.13 -7.27
C PRO A 95 -8.91 7.64 -7.22
N VAL A 96 -9.05 8.27 -6.05
CA VAL A 96 -8.79 9.71 -5.86
C VAL A 96 -7.34 10.12 -6.12
N LEU A 97 -6.38 9.19 -6.03
CA LEU A 97 -4.97 9.46 -6.28
C LEU A 97 -4.61 9.46 -7.78
N GLY A 98 -5.52 9.05 -8.66
CA GLY A 98 -5.31 9.11 -10.11
C GLY A 98 -4.14 8.23 -10.62
N ILE A 99 -3.74 7.20 -9.86
CA ILE A 99 -2.62 6.32 -10.23
C ILE A 99 -3.00 5.49 -11.46
N LEU A 100 -2.19 5.62 -12.50
CA LEU A 100 -2.27 4.80 -13.71
C LEU A 100 -1.53 3.49 -13.47
N ARG A 101 -2.19 2.40 -13.83
CA ARG A 101 -1.58 1.08 -13.89
C ARG A 101 -1.35 0.78 -15.36
N ASP A 102 -0.11 0.59 -15.77
CA ASP A 102 0.14 -0.02 -17.06
C ASP A 102 -0.54 -1.40 -17.05
N ALA A 103 -1.30 -1.69 -18.12
CA ALA A 103 -1.85 -3.03 -18.28
C ALA A 103 -0.67 -4.02 -18.25
N PRO A 104 -0.80 -5.19 -17.60
CA PRO A 104 0.23 -6.20 -17.72
C PRO A 104 0.44 -6.46 -19.21
N THR A 105 1.65 -6.21 -19.70
CA THR A 105 2.04 -6.54 -21.07
C THR A 105 1.71 -8.02 -21.24
N GLU A 106 0.66 -8.32 -22.00
CA GLU A 106 0.37 -9.66 -22.47
C GLU A 106 1.64 -10.11 -23.17
N SER A 107 2.44 -10.92 -22.48
CA SER A 107 3.50 -11.67 -23.12
C SER A 107 2.74 -12.69 -23.96
N GLU A 108 2.63 -12.40 -25.26
CA GLU A 108 2.02 -13.27 -26.25
C GLU A 108 2.52 -14.71 -26.02
N PRO A 109 1.62 -15.71 -25.95
CA PRO A 109 2.07 -17.09 -25.97
C PRO A 109 2.67 -17.35 -27.35
N THR A 110 3.99 -17.53 -27.38
CA THR A 110 4.71 -18.04 -28.55
C THR A 110 4.02 -19.30 -29.06
N GLN A 111 3.56 -19.25 -30.30
CA GLN A 111 3.01 -20.39 -31.06
C GLN A 111 4.04 -21.51 -31.23
#